data_AF-A0A961F734-F1
#
_entry.id   AF-A0A961F734-F1
#
_cell.length_a   1.000
_cell.length_b   1.000
_cell.length_c   1.000
_cell.angle_alpha   90.00
_cell.angle_beta   90.00
_cell.angle_gamma   90.00
#
_symmetry.space_group_name_H-M   'P 1'
#
loop_
_entity.id
_entity.type
_entity.pdbx_description
1 polymer ?
#
loop_
_entity_poly.entity_id
_entity_poly.type
_entity_poly.pdbx_seq_one_letter_code
_entity_poly.pdbx_strand_id
1 'polypeptide(L)'
;DSFQQSRVARVVDEAEKYLSAMRDAIARAGDRQVEARVERFQASARTLIRTVEEDPRDLTGARKFLTVYLMGARDATIKFADIYARSRDAQARKDYLALLDDLEQNFDARTRKMLLEDRSDLTVEIDVLRERLQREGVRLE
;
A
#
# COMPACT_ATOMS: atom_id res chain seq x y z
N ASP A 1 -16.40 14.28 7.99
CA ASP A 1 -15.32 13.48 8.61
C ASP A 1 -15.70 12.05 9.01
N SER A 2 -16.72 11.78 9.86
CA SER A 2 -16.95 10.40 10.33
C SER A 2 -17.28 9.39 9.22
N PHE A 3 -17.97 9.81 8.14
CA PHE A 3 -18.26 8.93 7.01
C PHE A 3 -17.00 8.52 6.24
N GLN A 4 -16.05 9.46 6.01
CA GLN A 4 -14.80 9.16 5.32
C GLN A 4 -13.91 8.26 6.18
N GLN A 5 -13.77 8.55 7.46
CA GLN A 5 -13.05 7.70 8.42
C GLN A 5 -13.62 6.28 8.45
N SER A 6 -14.95 6.13 8.48
CA SER A 6 -15.60 4.81 8.45
C SER A 6 -15.32 4.01 7.16
N ARG A 7 -15.11 4.71 6.03
CA ARG A 7 -14.77 4.07 4.75
C ARG A 7 -13.31 3.65 4.70
N VAL A 8 -12.40 4.49 5.20
CA VAL A 8 -10.99 4.16 5.32
C VAL A 8 -10.82 2.93 6.20
N ALA A 9 -11.38 2.95 7.42
CA ALA A 9 -11.30 1.82 8.36
C ALA A 9 -11.71 0.49 7.72
N ARG A 10 -12.86 0.44 7.03
CA ARG A 10 -13.31 -0.79 6.35
C ARG A 10 -12.35 -1.28 5.26
N VAL A 11 -11.73 -0.37 4.51
CA VAL A 11 -10.78 -0.75 3.45
C VAL A 11 -9.45 -1.21 4.06
N VAL A 12 -9.00 -0.55 5.13
CA VAL A 12 -7.79 -0.93 5.87
C VAL A 12 -7.95 -2.30 6.51
N ASP A 13 -9.07 -2.55 7.19
CA ASP A 13 -9.37 -3.86 7.78
C ASP A 13 -9.33 -4.98 6.74
N GLU A 14 -9.88 -4.73 5.56
CA GLU A 14 -9.89 -5.71 4.47
C GLU A 14 -8.49 -5.92 3.88
N ALA A 15 -7.71 -4.84 3.72
CA ALA A 15 -6.33 -4.91 3.28
C ALA A 15 -5.48 -5.75 4.25
N GLU A 16 -5.56 -5.50 5.55
CA GLU A 16 -4.82 -6.26 6.57
C GLU A 16 -5.23 -7.75 6.60
N LYS A 17 -6.51 -8.07 6.35
CA LYS A 17 -6.94 -9.48 6.19
C LYS A 17 -6.25 -10.15 5.01
N TYR A 18 -6.08 -9.46 3.88
CA TYR A 18 -5.33 -10.01 2.74
C TYR A 18 -3.86 -10.23 3.10
N LEU A 19 -3.22 -9.27 3.79
CA LEU A 19 -1.83 -9.42 4.24
C LEU A 19 -1.69 -10.61 5.22
N SER A 20 -2.58 -10.75 6.19
CA SER A 20 -2.58 -11.89 7.11
C SER A 20 -2.71 -13.21 6.36
N ALA A 21 -3.68 -13.32 5.45
CA ALA A 21 -3.89 -14.52 4.64
C ALA A 21 -2.68 -14.85 3.76
N MET A 22 -1.96 -13.85 3.24
CA MET A 22 -0.69 -14.06 2.53
C MET A 22 0.38 -14.68 3.45
N ARG A 23 0.53 -14.15 4.67
CA ARG A 23 1.49 -14.67 5.66
C ARG A 23 1.20 -16.13 6.02
N ASP A 24 -0.06 -16.43 6.29
CA ASP A 24 -0.50 -17.79 6.66
C ASP A 24 -0.32 -18.77 5.49
N ALA A 25 -0.61 -18.32 4.26
CA ALA A 25 -0.41 -19.13 3.07
C ALA A 25 1.07 -19.41 2.81
N ILE A 26 1.93 -18.40 2.87
CA ILE A 26 3.35 -18.57 2.52
C ILE A 26 4.11 -19.42 3.54
N ALA A 27 3.73 -19.37 4.82
CA ALA A 27 4.31 -20.23 5.86
C ALA A 27 4.16 -21.74 5.53
N ARG A 28 3.13 -22.13 4.77
CA ARG A 28 2.93 -23.52 4.32
C ARG A 28 3.91 -23.93 3.22
N ALA A 29 4.52 -22.97 2.52
CA ALA A 29 5.53 -23.26 1.50
C ALA A 29 6.87 -23.69 2.14
N GLY A 30 7.19 -23.22 3.35
CA GLY A 30 8.41 -23.59 4.08
C GLY A 30 9.71 -23.13 3.42
N ASP A 31 9.64 -22.13 2.52
CA ASP A 31 10.83 -21.47 1.95
C ASP A 31 11.04 -20.13 2.64
N ARG A 32 12.01 -20.08 3.55
CA ARG A 32 12.34 -18.89 4.34
C ARG A 32 12.67 -17.66 3.49
N GLN A 33 13.24 -17.84 2.30
CA GLN A 33 13.56 -16.71 1.43
C GLN A 33 12.29 -16.09 0.84
N VAL A 34 11.32 -16.94 0.46
CA VAL A 34 10.06 -16.47 -0.08
C VAL A 34 9.17 -15.89 1.03
N GLU A 35 9.17 -16.48 2.23
CA GLU A 35 8.54 -15.90 3.42
C GLU A 35 9.05 -14.48 3.70
N ALA A 36 10.38 -14.29 3.75
CA ALA A 36 10.99 -12.97 3.92
C ALA A 36 10.63 -12.00 2.78
N ARG A 37 10.47 -12.49 1.55
CA ARG A 37 10.04 -11.66 0.41
C ARG A 37 8.60 -11.17 0.58
N VAL A 38 7.70 -12.03 1.07
CA VAL A 38 6.31 -11.65 1.38
C VAL A 38 6.28 -10.62 2.49
N GLU A 39 7.08 -10.79 3.56
CA GLU A 39 7.16 -9.82 4.66
C GLU A 39 7.62 -8.43 4.17
N ARG A 40 8.61 -8.36 3.27
CA ARG A 40 9.02 -7.08 2.66
C ARG A 40 7.90 -6.41 1.87
N PHE A 41 7.18 -7.18 1.05
CA PHE A 41 6.03 -6.65 0.32
C PHE A 41 4.93 -6.15 1.29
N GLN A 42 4.64 -6.91 2.36
CA GLN A 42 3.69 -6.48 3.39
C GLN A 42 4.09 -5.17 4.06
N ALA A 43 5.39 -4.93 4.27
CA ALA A 43 5.87 -3.66 4.83
C ALA A 43 5.60 -2.47 3.88
N SER A 44 5.80 -2.65 2.57
CA SER A 44 5.43 -1.65 1.56
C SER A 44 3.92 -1.39 1.56
N ALA A 45 3.10 -2.45 1.55
CA ALA A 45 1.65 -2.32 1.62
C ALA A 45 1.17 -1.60 2.90
N ARG A 46 1.75 -1.92 4.05
CA ARG A 46 1.45 -1.24 5.33
C ARG A 46 1.88 0.23 5.36
N THR A 47 2.86 0.61 4.55
CA THR A 47 3.25 2.02 4.42
C THR A 47 2.19 2.79 3.63
N LEU A 48 1.67 2.22 2.54
CA LEU A 48 0.55 2.79 1.80
C LEU A 48 -0.72 2.88 2.66
N ILE A 49 -1.04 1.82 3.43
CA ILE A 49 -2.18 1.81 4.37
C ILE A 49 -2.08 2.99 5.34
N ARG A 50 -0.93 3.14 6.03
CA ARG A 50 -0.72 4.24 6.98
C ARG A 50 -0.85 5.62 6.34
N THR A 51 -0.34 5.79 5.12
CA THR A 51 -0.48 7.06 4.39
C THR A 51 -1.96 7.41 4.16
N VAL A 52 -2.79 6.42 3.81
CA VAL A 52 -4.25 6.62 3.63
C VAL A 52 -5.00 6.82 4.95
N GLU A 53 -4.51 6.24 6.05
CA GLU A 53 -5.07 6.49 7.38
C GLU A 53 -4.79 7.92 7.86
N GLU A 54 -3.59 8.44 7.54
CA GLU A 54 -3.18 9.81 7.84
C GLU A 54 -3.95 10.84 6.98
N ASP A 55 -4.20 10.54 5.70
CA ASP A 55 -5.07 11.34 4.84
C ASP A 55 -6.19 10.52 4.16
N PRO A 56 -7.43 10.56 4.69
CA PRO A 56 -8.57 9.86 4.11
C PRO A 56 -8.92 10.25 2.66
N ARG A 57 -8.46 11.41 2.16
CA ARG A 57 -8.72 11.87 0.79
C ARG A 57 -8.00 11.00 -0.24
N ASP A 58 -6.84 10.47 0.13
CA ASP A 58 -6.01 9.62 -0.72
C ASP A 58 -6.58 8.24 -1.02
N LEU A 59 -7.57 7.82 -0.22
CA LEU A 59 -8.25 6.54 -0.40
C LEU A 59 -8.74 6.38 -1.84
N THR A 60 -9.16 7.45 -2.51
CA THR A 60 -9.65 7.39 -3.90
C THR A 60 -8.58 6.82 -4.85
N GLY A 61 -7.34 7.31 -4.75
CA GLY A 61 -6.26 6.85 -5.61
C GLY A 61 -5.54 5.60 -5.12
N ALA A 62 -5.64 5.27 -3.83
CA ALA A 62 -5.08 4.04 -3.24
C ALA A 62 -6.02 2.84 -3.28
N ARG A 63 -7.34 3.03 -3.45
CA ARG A 63 -8.37 1.97 -3.32
C ARG A 63 -8.04 0.71 -4.10
N LYS A 64 -7.64 0.83 -5.38
CA LYS A 64 -7.34 -0.32 -6.24
C LYS A 64 -6.18 -1.16 -5.71
N PHE A 65 -5.20 -0.52 -5.08
CA PHE A 65 -4.05 -1.20 -4.46
C PHE A 65 -4.51 -1.99 -3.24
N LEU A 66 -5.25 -1.34 -2.33
CA LEU A 66 -5.69 -1.93 -1.06
C LEU A 66 -6.75 -3.04 -1.24
N THR A 67 -7.49 -3.06 -2.35
CA THR A 67 -8.50 -4.08 -2.63
C THR A 67 -8.03 -5.08 -3.68
N VAL A 68 -8.05 -4.68 -4.95
CA VAL A 68 -7.85 -5.59 -6.09
C VAL A 68 -6.44 -6.18 -6.09
N TYR A 69 -5.41 -5.36 -5.85
CA TYR A 69 -4.02 -5.85 -5.91
C TYR A 69 -3.68 -6.72 -4.71
N LEU A 70 -4.09 -6.36 -3.50
CA LEU A 70 -3.89 -7.22 -2.33
C LEU A 70 -4.68 -8.53 -2.40
N MET A 71 -5.92 -8.51 -2.91
CA MET A 71 -6.69 -9.73 -3.16
C MET A 71 -5.98 -10.63 -4.18
N GLY A 72 -5.52 -10.06 -5.29
CA GLY A 72 -4.76 -10.80 -6.32
C GLY A 72 -3.44 -11.35 -5.77
N ALA A 73 -2.72 -10.57 -4.97
CA ALA A 73 -1.49 -10.99 -4.31
C ALA A 73 -1.73 -12.15 -3.33
N ARG A 74 -2.82 -12.10 -2.55
CA ARG A 74 -3.27 -13.21 -1.69
C ARG A 74 -3.53 -14.47 -2.51
N ASP A 75 -4.34 -14.36 -3.55
CA ASP A 75 -4.73 -15.53 -4.36
C ASP A 75 -3.52 -16.16 -5.06
N ALA A 76 -2.60 -15.34 -5.56
CA ALA A 76 -1.33 -15.80 -6.11
C ALA A 76 -0.46 -16.49 -5.05
N THR A 77 -0.41 -15.96 -3.83
CA THR A 77 0.35 -16.55 -2.71
C THR A 77 -0.19 -17.91 -2.31
N ILE A 78 -1.51 -18.07 -2.22
CA ILE A 78 -2.16 -19.34 -1.92
C ILE A 78 -1.83 -20.38 -3.00
N LYS A 79 -1.99 -20.01 -4.28
CA LYS A 79 -1.67 -20.89 -5.41
C LYS A 79 -0.19 -21.28 -5.43
N PHE A 80 0.70 -20.32 -5.22
CA PHE A 80 2.13 -20.58 -5.14
C PHE A 80 2.45 -21.56 -4.01
N ALA A 81 1.95 -21.31 -2.80
CA ALA A 81 2.21 -22.17 -1.65
C ALA A 81 1.74 -23.62 -1.90
N ASP A 82 0.56 -23.79 -2.51
CA ASP A 82 0.01 -25.11 -2.82
C ASP A 82 0.84 -25.86 -3.88
N ILE A 83 1.33 -25.17 -4.92
CA ILE A 83 2.21 -25.75 -5.94
C ILE A 83 3.56 -26.11 -5.32
N TYR A 84 4.18 -25.15 -4.62
CA TYR A 84 5.53 -25.30 -4.12
C TYR A 84 5.64 -26.36 -3.03
N ALA A 85 4.61 -26.52 -2.18
CA ALA A 85 4.55 -27.58 -1.19
C ALA A 85 4.50 -28.99 -1.81
N ARG A 86 3.95 -29.14 -3.02
CA ARG A 86 3.80 -30.45 -3.69
C ARG A 86 5.01 -30.83 -4.52
N SER A 87 5.55 -29.90 -5.30
CA SER A 87 6.53 -30.21 -6.34
C SER A 87 7.86 -29.47 -6.21
N ARG A 88 7.97 -28.50 -5.31
CA ARG A 88 9.15 -27.60 -5.21
C ARG A 88 9.51 -26.94 -6.55
N ASP A 89 8.49 -26.61 -7.34
CA ASP A 89 8.64 -26.05 -8.68
C ASP A 89 9.44 -24.74 -8.67
N ALA A 90 10.61 -24.76 -9.31
CA ALA A 90 11.52 -23.62 -9.38
C ALA A 90 10.98 -22.48 -10.27
N GLN A 91 10.20 -22.80 -11.30
CA GLN A 91 9.60 -21.80 -12.19
C GLN A 91 8.47 -21.07 -11.46
N ALA A 92 7.60 -21.81 -10.77
CA ALA A 92 6.55 -21.20 -9.93
C ALA A 92 7.14 -20.26 -8.86
N ARG A 93 8.28 -20.64 -8.26
CA ARG A 93 9.02 -19.78 -7.32
C ARG A 93 9.53 -18.52 -7.99
N LYS A 94 10.17 -18.64 -9.15
CA LYS A 94 10.70 -17.48 -9.88
C LYS A 94 9.61 -16.50 -10.26
N ASP A 95 8.50 -16.99 -10.80
CA ASP A 95 7.39 -16.14 -11.26
C ASP A 95 6.68 -15.46 -10.09
N TYR A 96 6.52 -16.16 -8.97
CA TYR A 96 5.95 -15.58 -7.75
C TYR A 96 6.86 -14.49 -7.14
N LEU A 97 8.18 -14.70 -7.12
CA LEU A 97 9.12 -13.68 -6.66
C LEU A 97 9.10 -12.43 -7.56
N ALA A 98 9.03 -12.61 -8.88
CA ALA A 98 8.89 -11.49 -9.82
C ALA A 98 7.59 -10.71 -9.60
N LEU A 99 6.47 -11.40 -9.37
CA LEU A 99 5.20 -10.76 -9.01
C LEU A 99 5.33 -9.91 -7.74
N LEU A 100 6.01 -10.41 -6.70
CA LEU A 100 6.23 -9.65 -5.46
C LEU A 100 7.12 -8.42 -5.70
N ASP A 101 8.14 -8.53 -6.55
CA ASP A 101 8.99 -7.41 -6.96
C ASP A 101 8.20 -6.33 -7.70
N ASP A 102 7.33 -6.71 -8.63
CA ASP A 102 6.49 -5.77 -9.36
C ASP A 102 5.48 -5.10 -8.42
N LEU A 103 4.83 -5.87 -7.55
CA LEU A 103 3.85 -5.33 -6.60
C LEU A 103 4.51 -4.35 -5.64
N GLU A 104 5.65 -4.69 -5.03
CA GLU A 104 6.38 -3.80 -4.12
C GLU A 104 6.75 -2.48 -4.80
N GLN A 105 7.33 -2.53 -6.00
CA GLN A 105 7.68 -1.32 -6.76
C GLN A 105 6.46 -0.44 -7.05
N ASN A 106 5.33 -1.06 -7.40
CA ASN A 106 4.09 -0.33 -7.67
C ASN A 106 3.50 0.33 -6.41
N PHE A 107 3.52 -0.37 -5.27
CA PHE A 107 3.05 0.18 -3.99
C PHE A 107 3.95 1.32 -3.49
N ASP A 108 5.28 1.17 -3.60
CA ASP A 108 6.23 2.22 -3.25
C ASP A 108 6.11 3.44 -4.17
N ALA A 109 5.89 3.23 -5.48
CA ALA A 109 5.65 4.30 -6.42
C ALA A 109 4.34 5.05 -6.11
N ARG A 110 3.27 4.31 -5.78
CA ARG A 110 1.98 4.91 -5.40
C ARG A 110 2.10 5.75 -4.14
N THR A 111 2.76 5.22 -3.11
CA THR A 111 2.99 5.91 -1.83
C THR A 111 3.78 7.21 -2.04
N ARG A 112 4.90 7.14 -2.78
CA ARG A 112 5.71 8.32 -3.09
C ARG A 112 4.92 9.38 -3.86
N LYS A 113 4.07 8.96 -4.80
CA LYS A 113 3.24 9.89 -5.57
C LYS A 113 2.26 10.66 -4.67
N MET A 114 1.60 9.98 -3.73
CA MET A 114 0.68 10.62 -2.78
C MET A 114 1.39 11.67 -1.92
N LEU A 115 2.52 11.30 -1.31
CA LEU A 115 3.33 12.23 -0.50
C LEU A 115 3.82 13.47 -1.28
N LEU A 116 4.05 13.34 -2.59
CA LEU A 116 4.42 14.47 -3.46
C LEU A 116 3.21 15.35 -3.78
N GLU A 117 2.03 14.77 -3.99
CA GLU A 117 0.77 15.49 -4.19
C GLU A 117 0.44 16.32 -2.92
N ASP A 118 0.54 15.73 -1.73
CA ASP A 118 0.28 16.43 -0.45
C ASP A 118 1.22 17.62 -0.22
N ARG A 119 2.52 17.45 -0.49
CA ARG A 119 3.50 18.52 -0.37
C ARG A 119 3.23 19.66 -1.36
N SER A 120 2.76 19.32 -2.56
CA SER A 120 2.43 20.32 -3.59
C SER A 120 1.23 21.15 -3.16
N ASP A 121 0.19 20.50 -2.63
CA ASP A 121 -1.01 21.15 -2.11
C ASP A 121 -0.67 22.11 -0.96
N LEU A 122 0.16 21.67 0.00
CA LEU A 122 0.62 22.53 1.10
C LEU A 122 1.39 23.76 0.61
N THR A 123 2.25 23.58 -0.41
CA THR A 123 3.03 24.70 -0.98
C THR A 123 2.11 25.74 -1.59
N VAL A 124 1.10 25.31 -2.35
CA VAL A 124 0.09 26.19 -2.94
C VAL A 124 -0.72 26.91 -1.85
N GLU A 125 -1.13 26.21 -0.79
CA GLU A 125 -1.86 26.82 0.33
C GLU A 125 -1.03 27.91 1.04
N ILE A 126 0.26 27.67 1.26
CA ILE A 126 1.18 28.65 1.83
C ILE A 126 1.30 29.89 0.95
N ASP A 127 1.45 29.72 -0.36
CA ASP A 127 1.59 30.83 -1.29
C ASP A 127 0.29 31.65 -1.40
N VAL A 128 -0.87 30.99 -1.42
CA VAL A 128 -2.18 31.66 -1.36
C VAL A 128 -2.35 32.44 -0.05
N LEU A 129 -1.95 31.87 1.09
CA LEU A 129 -2.03 32.58 2.37
C LEU A 129 -1.12 33.81 2.39
N ARG A 130 0.11 33.70 1.87
CA ARG A 130 1.04 34.84 1.72
C ARG A 130 0.45 35.96 0.87
N GLU A 131 -0.16 35.62 -0.27
CA GLU A 131 -0.82 36.61 -1.12
C GLU A 131 -1.97 37.33 -0.40
N ARG A 132 -2.78 36.59 0.37
CA ARG A 132 -3.88 37.19 1.16
C ARG A 132 -3.35 38.14 2.22
N LEU A 133 -2.34 37.73 2.99
CA LEU A 133 -1.71 38.57 4.02
C LEU A 133 -1.10 39.84 3.44
N GLN A 134 -0.46 39.76 2.26
CA GLN A 134 0.06 40.93 1.54
C GLN A 134 -1.05 41.90 1.14
N ARG A 135 -2.20 41.39 0.64
CA ARG A 135 -3.35 42.21 0.24
C ARG A 135 -4.04 42.86 1.44
N GLU A 136 -4.07 42.18 2.59
CA GLU A 136 -4.69 42.67 3.82
C GLU A 136 -3.75 43.54 4.67
N GLY A 137 -2.48 43.71 4.26
CA GLY A 137 -1.49 44.55 4.95
C GLY A 137 -1.03 44.00 6.29
N VAL A 138 -1.30 42.73 6.60
CA VAL A 138 -0.95 42.08 7.86
C VAL A 138 0.49 41.59 7.80
N ARG A 139 1.39 42.18 8.59
CA ARG A 139 2.71 41.60 8.87
C ARG A 139 2.57 40.59 10.00
N LEU A 140 2.97 39.34 9.75
CA LEU A 140 3.22 38.36 10.80
C LEU A 140 4.48 38.85 11.56
N GLU A 141 4.32 39.33 12.79
CA GLU A 141 5.43 39.56 13.74
C GLU A 141 5.92 38.24 14.34
#